data_AF-A0A959LR82-F1
#
_entry.id   AF-A0A959LR82-F1
#
_cell.length_a   1.000
_cell.length_b   1.000
_cell.length_c   1.000
_cell.angle_alpha   90.00
_cell.angle_beta   90.00
_cell.angle_gamma   90.00
#
_symmetry.space_group_name_H-M   'P 1'
#
loop_
_entity.id
_entity.type
_entity.pdbx_description
1 polymer ?
#
loop_
_entity_poly.entity_id
_entity_poly.type
_entity_poly.pdbx_seq_one_letter_code
_entity_poly.pdbx_strand_id
1 'polypeptide(L)'
;MHPKIREIFKNRIYGDEFLKLYEDMAWTYTNDRIEELYSSVADSNVPLSFSDISTKAAAFNNELIHKATWIRDDYKENKGYSSPKLTRGCKKVISKCVKEYLRALELACTNNQSPTSQKAKSYLEKVA
;
A
#
# COMPACT_ATOMS: atom_id res chain seq x y z
N MET A 1 -0.98 11.72 -40.57
CA MET A 1 -0.52 10.74 -39.56
C MET A 1 -0.92 9.35 -40.04
N HIS A 2 0.05 8.45 -40.25
CA HIS A 2 -0.20 7.15 -40.92
C HIS A 2 -1.13 6.26 -40.06
N PRO A 3 -2.11 5.53 -40.63
CA PRO A 3 -2.98 4.62 -39.87
C PRO A 3 -2.22 3.58 -39.01
N LYS A 4 -1.03 3.14 -39.45
CA LYS A 4 -0.10 2.30 -38.67
C LYS A 4 0.36 2.94 -37.36
N ILE A 5 0.53 4.26 -37.32
CA ILE A 5 0.90 4.99 -36.10
C ILE A 5 -0.27 4.94 -35.11
N ARG A 6 -1.52 5.08 -35.57
CA ARG A 6 -2.70 4.94 -34.70
C ARG A 6 -2.82 3.55 -34.05
N GLU A 7 -2.48 2.47 -34.77
CA GLU A 7 -2.41 1.11 -34.19
C GLU A 7 -1.33 0.97 -33.13
N ILE A 8 -0.15 1.52 -33.37
CA ILE A 8 0.97 1.52 -32.40
C ILE A 8 0.57 2.23 -31.10
N PHE A 9 -0.21 3.31 -31.18
CA PHE A 9 -0.70 4.04 -30.00
C PHE A 9 -1.95 3.42 -29.35
N LYS A 10 -2.78 2.68 -30.10
CA LYS A 10 -3.90 1.89 -29.54
C LYS A 10 -3.41 0.87 -28.50
N ASN A 11 -2.19 0.36 -28.66
CA ASN A 11 -1.56 -0.58 -27.73
C ASN A 11 -0.94 0.06 -26.47
N ARG A 12 -0.71 1.39 -26.44
CA ARG A 12 -0.19 2.08 -25.24
C ARG A 12 -1.26 2.29 -24.15
N ILE A 13 -2.54 2.26 -24.53
CA ILE A 13 -3.68 2.51 -23.64
C ILE A 13 -3.82 1.38 -22.59
N TYR A 14 -3.53 0.13 -22.98
CA TYR A 14 -3.64 -1.03 -22.08
C TYR A 14 -2.67 -1.01 -20.89
N GLY A 15 -1.46 -0.45 -21.03
CA GLY A 15 -0.52 -0.42 -19.89
C GLY A 15 -1.01 0.46 -18.74
N ASP A 16 -1.78 1.49 -19.05
CA ASP A 16 -2.37 2.39 -18.05
C ASP A 16 -3.62 1.74 -17.42
N GLU A 17 -4.36 0.91 -18.14
CA GLU A 17 -5.47 0.09 -17.60
C GLU A 17 -4.98 -0.95 -16.59
N PHE A 18 -3.90 -1.67 -16.90
CA PHE A 18 -3.27 -2.63 -15.98
C PHE A 18 -2.74 -1.94 -14.72
N LEU A 19 -2.15 -0.76 -14.88
CA LEU A 19 -1.70 0.03 -13.75
C LEU A 19 -2.87 0.51 -12.89
N LYS A 20 -3.96 0.96 -13.52
CA LYS A 20 -5.17 1.38 -12.81
C LYS A 20 -5.80 0.21 -12.06
N LEU A 21 -5.92 -0.96 -12.69
CA LEU A 21 -6.39 -2.18 -12.05
C LEU A 21 -5.54 -2.55 -10.83
N TYR A 22 -4.22 -2.46 -10.95
CA TYR A 22 -3.32 -2.67 -9.83
C TYR A 22 -3.52 -1.64 -8.72
N GLU A 23 -3.70 -0.36 -9.07
CA GLU A 23 -3.93 0.71 -8.11
C GLU A 23 -5.23 0.50 -7.33
N ASP A 24 -6.35 0.21 -8.01
CA ASP A 24 -7.64 -0.03 -7.38
C ASP A 24 -7.60 -1.26 -6.45
N MET A 25 -6.98 -2.34 -6.91
CA MET A 25 -6.79 -3.55 -6.10
C MET A 25 -5.89 -3.29 -4.88
N ALA A 26 -4.77 -2.60 -5.07
CA ALA A 26 -3.82 -2.33 -3.99
C ALA A 26 -4.45 -1.45 -2.92
N TRP A 27 -5.24 -0.43 -3.29
CA TRP A 27 -5.95 0.41 -2.34
C TRP A 27 -7.05 -0.34 -1.59
N THR A 28 -7.81 -1.18 -2.29
CA THR A 28 -8.83 -2.03 -1.65
C THR A 28 -8.17 -2.94 -0.61
N TYR A 29 -7.12 -3.67 -1.00
CA TYR A 29 -6.36 -4.51 -0.08
C TYR A 29 -5.75 -3.72 1.08
N THR A 30 -5.27 -2.49 0.85
CA THR A 30 -4.74 -1.62 1.90
C THR A 30 -5.80 -1.30 2.94
N ASN A 31 -6.99 -0.88 2.49
CA ASN A 31 -8.09 -0.53 3.38
C ASN A 31 -8.55 -1.74 4.20
N ASP A 32 -8.71 -2.91 3.56
CA ASP A 32 -9.09 -4.15 4.25
C ASP A 32 -8.08 -4.50 5.35
N ARG A 33 -6.77 -4.37 5.07
CA ARG A 33 -5.71 -4.65 6.06
C ARG A 33 -5.69 -3.63 7.20
N ILE A 34 -6.03 -2.37 6.93
CA ILE A 34 -6.16 -1.33 7.96
C ILE A 34 -7.38 -1.62 8.86
N GLU A 35 -8.50 -2.04 8.28
CA GLU A 35 -9.70 -2.41 9.05
C GLU A 35 -9.46 -3.64 9.92
N GLU A 36 -8.82 -4.67 9.38
CA GLU A 36 -8.39 -5.86 10.14
C GLU A 36 -7.43 -5.50 11.27
N LEU A 37 -6.49 -4.59 11.00
CA LEU A 37 -5.55 -4.09 12.00
C LEU A 37 -6.30 -3.44 13.17
N TYR A 38 -7.20 -2.49 12.89
CA TYR A 38 -7.94 -1.80 13.95
C TYR A 38 -8.88 -2.74 14.72
N SER A 39 -9.52 -3.68 14.03
CA SER A 39 -10.34 -4.72 14.67
C SER A 39 -9.49 -5.58 15.63
N SER A 40 -8.32 -6.06 15.17
CA SER A 40 -7.42 -6.88 16.00
C SER A 40 -6.90 -6.14 17.23
N VAL A 41 -6.72 -4.83 17.12
CA VAL A 41 -6.29 -3.97 18.21
C VAL A 41 -7.40 -3.73 19.21
N ALA A 42 -8.62 -3.49 18.74
CA ALA A 42 -9.79 -3.34 19.61
C ALA A 42 -10.06 -4.61 20.44
N ASP A 43 -9.86 -5.79 19.84
CA ASP A 43 -10.11 -7.07 20.49
C ASP A 43 -9.02 -7.47 21.50
N SER A 44 -7.75 -7.16 21.19
CA SER A 44 -6.62 -7.61 22.01
C SER A 44 -6.32 -6.70 23.20
N ASN A 45 -6.71 -5.41 23.16
CA ASN A 45 -6.43 -4.41 24.19
C ASN A 45 -4.93 -4.30 24.59
N VAL A 46 -4.04 -4.83 23.73
CA VAL A 46 -2.59 -4.85 23.91
C VAL A 46 -1.97 -4.08 22.76
N PRO A 47 -1.11 -3.07 23.03
CA PRO A 47 -0.40 -2.36 21.98
C PRO A 47 0.49 -3.30 21.16
N LEU A 48 0.54 -3.09 19.84
CA LEU A 48 1.44 -3.85 18.96
C LEU A 48 2.91 -3.58 19.33
N SER A 49 3.71 -4.64 19.40
CA SER A 49 5.15 -4.51 19.61
C SER A 49 5.83 -4.03 18.32
N PHE A 50 7.02 -3.43 18.45
CA PHE A 50 7.82 -3.03 17.27
C PHE A 50 8.11 -4.22 16.32
N SER A 51 8.33 -5.41 16.89
CA SER A 51 8.53 -6.65 16.13
C SER A 51 7.28 -6.99 15.31
N ASP A 52 6.09 -6.84 15.88
CA ASP A 52 4.82 -7.12 15.21
C ASP A 52 4.55 -6.10 14.10
N ILE A 53 4.84 -4.83 14.35
CA ILE A 53 4.73 -3.75 13.34
C ILE A 53 5.61 -4.08 12.14
N SER A 54 6.88 -4.39 12.38
CA SER A 54 7.85 -4.72 11.32
C SER A 54 7.41 -5.96 10.53
N THR A 55 6.99 -7.01 11.22
CA THR A 55 6.52 -8.26 10.61
C THR A 55 5.27 -8.03 9.75
N LYS A 56 4.28 -7.31 10.27
CA LYS A 56 3.04 -6.98 9.55
C LYS A 56 3.32 -6.09 8.33
N ALA A 57 4.19 -5.09 8.46
CA ALA A 57 4.56 -4.21 7.36
C ALA A 57 5.33 -4.96 6.26
N ALA A 58 6.24 -5.85 6.63
CA ALA A 58 6.99 -6.67 5.68
C ALA A 58 6.06 -7.64 4.93
N ALA A 59 5.16 -8.32 5.64
CA ALA A 59 4.17 -9.20 5.02
C ALA A 59 3.25 -8.44 4.05
N PHE A 60 2.77 -7.27 4.46
CA PHE A 60 1.95 -6.40 3.62
C PHE A 60 2.67 -5.96 2.33
N ASN A 61 3.92 -5.51 2.46
CA ASN A 61 4.73 -5.10 1.31
C ASN A 61 4.99 -6.28 0.35
N ASN A 62 5.30 -7.47 0.89
CA ASN A 62 5.52 -8.67 0.08
C ASN A 62 4.26 -9.05 -0.72
N GLU A 63 3.09 -8.99 -0.10
CA GLU A 63 1.83 -9.27 -0.80
C GLU A 63 1.57 -8.30 -1.96
N LEU A 64 1.80 -6.99 -1.75
CA LEU A 64 1.68 -6.03 -2.84
C LEU A 64 2.68 -6.28 -3.97
N ILE A 65 3.90 -6.73 -3.66
CA ILE A 65 4.91 -7.12 -4.65
C ILE A 65 4.47 -8.37 -5.43
N HIS A 66 3.92 -9.37 -4.76
CA HIS A 66 3.39 -10.58 -5.41
C HIS A 66 2.26 -10.21 -6.38
N LYS A 67 1.30 -9.40 -5.95
CA LYS A 67 0.20 -8.95 -6.82
C LYS A 67 0.69 -8.07 -7.97
N ALA A 68 1.70 -7.23 -7.76
CA ALA A 68 2.34 -6.44 -8.82
C ALA A 68 3.07 -7.33 -9.84
N THR A 69 3.57 -8.48 -9.40
CA THR A 69 4.24 -9.45 -10.28
C THR A 69 3.21 -10.13 -11.14
N TRP A 70 2.10 -10.59 -10.55
CA TRP A 70 0.99 -11.19 -11.30
C TRP A 70 0.44 -10.27 -12.40
N ILE A 71 0.17 -8.99 -12.11
CA ILE A 71 -0.32 -8.04 -13.13
C ILE A 71 0.73 -7.78 -14.23
N ARG A 72 2.02 -7.77 -13.90
CA ARG A 72 3.08 -7.58 -14.90
C ARG A 72 3.28 -8.80 -15.77
N ASP A 73 3.10 -9.99 -15.21
CA ASP A 73 3.19 -11.25 -15.95
C ASP A 73 1.98 -11.39 -16.87
N ASP A 74 0.76 -11.09 -16.40
CA ASP A 74 -0.44 -11.04 -17.25
C ASP A 74 -0.29 -10.01 -18.40
N TYR A 75 0.28 -8.83 -18.12
CA TYR A 75 0.61 -7.88 -19.17
C TYR A 75 1.58 -8.47 -20.19
N LYS A 76 2.63 -9.16 -19.72
CA LYS A 76 3.67 -9.74 -20.57
C LYS A 76 3.12 -10.89 -21.41
N GLU A 77 2.26 -11.74 -20.86
CA GLU A 77 1.58 -12.82 -21.58
C GLU A 77 0.67 -12.26 -22.67
N ASN A 78 -0.10 -11.21 -22.37
CA ASN A 78 -1.01 -10.58 -23.32
C ASN A 78 -0.30 -9.79 -24.43
N LYS A 79 0.88 -9.20 -24.16
CA LYS A 79 1.59 -8.31 -25.11
C LYS A 79 2.84 -8.91 -25.73
N GLY A 80 3.37 -10.00 -25.16
CA GLY A 80 4.64 -10.62 -25.55
C GLY A 80 5.90 -9.89 -25.06
N TYR A 81 5.77 -8.80 -24.29
CA TYR A 81 6.91 -8.02 -23.77
C TYR A 81 6.57 -7.34 -22.43
N SER A 82 7.60 -6.95 -21.68
CA SER A 82 7.45 -6.27 -20.38
C SER A 82 7.30 -4.75 -20.53
N SER A 83 6.56 -4.11 -19.61
CA SER A 83 6.41 -2.64 -19.58
C SER A 83 7.21 -2.02 -18.42
N PRO A 84 8.27 -1.22 -18.71
CA PRO A 84 8.98 -0.47 -17.69
C PRO A 84 8.11 0.59 -17.00
N LYS A 85 7.14 1.18 -17.73
CA LYS A 85 6.20 2.16 -17.18
C LYS A 85 5.29 1.50 -16.15
N LEU A 86 4.72 0.34 -16.47
CA LEU A 86 3.90 -0.46 -15.55
C LEU A 86 4.71 -0.83 -14.31
N THR A 87 5.94 -1.33 -14.49
CA THR A 87 6.83 -1.69 -13.38
C THR A 87 7.10 -0.51 -12.44
N ARG A 88 7.42 0.66 -12.99
CA ARG A 88 7.64 1.88 -12.19
C ARG A 88 6.34 2.35 -11.53
N GLY A 89 5.20 2.22 -12.21
CA GLY A 89 3.87 2.53 -11.69
C GLY A 89 3.52 1.67 -10.48
N CYS A 90 3.60 0.34 -10.60
CA CYS A 90 3.35 -0.57 -9.48
C CYS A 90 4.25 -0.25 -8.28
N LYS A 91 5.55 0.00 -8.50
CA LYS A 91 6.47 0.41 -7.40
C LYS A 91 6.00 1.67 -6.68
N LYS A 92 5.51 2.68 -7.41
CA LYS A 92 4.97 3.92 -6.81
C LYS A 92 3.71 3.64 -6.00
N VAL A 93 2.80 2.82 -6.51
CA VAL A 93 1.57 2.42 -5.81
C VAL A 93 1.91 1.67 -4.53
N ILE A 94 2.81 0.67 -4.60
CA ILE A 94 3.32 -0.07 -3.42
C ILE A 94 3.84 0.91 -2.37
N SER A 95 4.72 1.84 -2.75
CA SER A 95 5.27 2.81 -1.81
C SER A 95 4.22 3.70 -1.16
N LYS A 96 3.13 4.05 -1.86
CA LYS A 96 2.02 4.81 -1.27
C LYS A 96 1.24 3.96 -0.27
N CYS A 97 0.84 2.75 -0.67
CA CYS A 97 0.06 1.83 0.16
C CYS A 97 0.81 1.43 1.43
N VAL A 98 2.10 1.12 1.32
CA VAL A 98 2.96 0.77 2.47
C VAL A 98 3.07 1.94 3.44
N LYS A 99 3.22 3.19 2.95
CA LYS A 99 3.24 4.38 3.81
C LYS A 99 1.91 4.55 4.55
N GLU A 100 0.79 4.33 3.88
CA GLU A 100 -0.53 4.45 4.50
C GLU A 100 -0.72 3.37 5.58
N TYR A 101 -0.34 2.13 5.28
CA TYR A 101 -0.43 1.04 6.24
C TYR A 101 0.50 1.24 7.46
N LEU A 102 1.72 1.74 7.26
CA LEU A 102 2.63 2.12 8.35
C LEU A 102 2.04 3.22 9.23
N ARG A 103 1.42 4.23 8.62
CA ARG A 103 0.71 5.29 9.36
C ARG A 103 -0.44 4.70 10.20
N ALA A 104 -1.19 3.75 9.64
CA ALA A 104 -2.26 3.08 10.37
C ALA A 104 -1.72 2.27 11.56
N LEU A 105 -0.59 1.57 11.39
CA LEU A 105 0.12 0.87 12.47
C LEU A 105 0.56 1.83 13.59
N GLU A 106 1.15 2.97 13.24
CA GLU A 106 1.55 4.00 14.22
C GLU A 106 0.36 4.56 15.01
N LEU A 107 -0.75 4.84 14.33
CA LEU A 107 -1.98 5.31 14.97
C LEU A 107 -2.59 4.26 15.89
N ALA A 108 -2.59 2.98 15.47
CA ALA A 108 -3.07 1.87 16.28
C ALA A 108 -2.23 1.68 17.56
N CYS A 109 -0.91 1.88 17.48
CA CYS A 109 -0.04 1.88 18.67
C CYS A 109 -0.30 3.06 19.61
N THR A 110 -0.58 4.25 19.05
CA THR A 110 -0.81 5.47 19.84
C THR A 110 -2.17 5.44 20.55
N ASN A 111 -3.21 4.92 19.91
CA ASN A 111 -4.57 4.88 20.47
C ASN A 111 -4.73 3.85 21.61
N ASN A 112 -3.86 2.84 21.69
CA ASN A 112 -3.80 1.92 22.84
C ASN A 112 -3.05 2.48 24.06
N GLN A 113 -2.44 3.66 23.95
CA GLN A 113 -1.86 4.33 25.11
C GLN A 113 -2.96 5.07 25.88
N SER A 114 -3.45 4.41 26.92
CA SER A 114 -4.34 4.93 27.98
C SER A 114 -3.89 6.32 28.55
N PRO A 115 -4.72 7.01 29.36
CA PRO A 115 -4.73 8.47 29.57
C PRO A 115 -3.47 9.10 30.20
N THR A 116 -2.43 8.32 30.48
CA THR A 116 -1.09 8.80 30.84
C THR A 116 -0.41 9.58 29.71
N SER A 117 -0.74 9.33 28.44
CA SER A 117 -0.15 10.04 27.29
C SER A 117 -0.61 11.51 27.19
N GLN A 118 -1.76 11.87 27.77
CA GLN A 118 -2.21 13.27 27.90
C GLN A 118 -1.35 14.07 28.90
N LYS A 119 -0.80 13.43 29.95
CA LYS A 119 0.14 14.11 30.86
C LYS A 119 1.47 14.41 30.19
N ALA A 120 1.95 13.54 29.30
CA ALA A 120 3.18 13.78 28.52
C ALA A 120 3.03 14.94 27.53
N LYS A 121 1.87 15.06 26.84
CA LYS A 121 1.55 16.25 26.03
C LYS A 121 1.44 17.54 26.87
N SER A 122 0.82 17.48 28.05
CA SER A 122 0.70 18.66 28.93
C SER A 122 2.03 19.15 29.53
N TYR A 123 3.04 18.29 29.62
CA TYR A 123 4.37 18.67 30.11
C TYR A 123 5.18 19.36 29.01
N LEU A 124 5.04 18.94 27.75
CA LEU A 124 5.74 19.55 26.62
C LEU A 124 5.15 20.92 26.24
N GLU A 125 3.84 21.13 26.39
CA GLU A 125 3.18 22.44 26.18
C GLU A 125 3.48 23.47 27.28
N LYS A 126 4.01 23.05 28.44
CA LYS A 126 4.39 23.95 29.54
C LYS A 126 5.87 24.34 29.52
N VAL A 127 6.67 23.69 28.69
CA VAL A 127 8.14 23.88 28.59
C VAL A 127 8.53 24.57 27.28
N ALA A 128 7.58 24.74 26.34
CA ALA A 128 7.67 25.66 25.21
C ALA A 128 7.11 27.04 25.58
#